data_AF-A0A401S9C3-F1
#
_entry.id   AF-A0A401S9C3-F1
#
_cell.length_a   1.000
_cell.length_b   1.000
_cell.length_c   1.000
_cell.angle_alpha   90.00
_cell.angle_beta   90.00
_cell.angle_gamma   90.00
#
_symmetry.space_group_name_H-M   'P 1'
#
loop_
_entity.id
_entity.type
_entity.pdbx_description
1 polymer ?
#
loop_
_entity_poly.entity_id
_entity_poly.type
_entity_poly.pdbx_seq_one_letter_code
_entity_poly.pdbx_strand_id
1 'polypeptide(L)'
;MEQEFAEIDKQGNWVMLYQEIRHQASDFPCKVAKLPENKNRNRYRDVSPFDHSRIKLQQGDNDYVNASLIKMEEAQRSYILTQGPLPNTCGHFWEMVWEQKSRGVVMLNRVIEKGSVKCAQYWPSKEGGEMIFPDTQFKLTLISEDVKSYYTVRRLEVENLAMDKRKDPLSVNIKEVLLEMRKYRMGLIQTADQMRFSYMAIIEGAKFIMGDSSVQEQWKELSNEDLDPPPEYSPPPPRPPKRTTETLNGKTPDHRISFPDPNERTCEKKQEESHDGVVNQRTRSRAESSEPELRKRHIGASASMPTQTSEQVNPGRSEEDEVVVEEKNSCSHWKPFMFNVCVVTALTAGAYLCYRVCFH
;
A
#
# COMPACT_ATOMS: atom_id res chain seq x y z
N MET A 1 9.05 38.34 13.24
CA MET A 1 10.28 37.75 12.67
C MET A 1 11.48 38.70 12.75
N GLU A 2 11.53 39.84 12.03
CA GLU A 2 12.73 40.72 12.09
C GLU A 2 13.00 41.31 13.48
N GLN A 3 11.94 41.77 14.17
CA GLN A 3 12.05 42.26 15.55
C GLN A 3 12.46 41.16 16.54
N GLU A 4 11.86 39.98 16.40
CA GLU A 4 12.17 38.80 17.21
C GLU A 4 13.62 38.36 17.03
N PHE A 5 14.10 38.30 15.78
CA PHE A 5 15.50 38.06 15.46
C PHE A 5 16.42 39.07 16.16
N ALA A 6 16.14 40.37 15.98
CA ALA A 6 16.98 41.43 16.55
C ALA A 6 17.03 41.35 18.09
N GLU A 7 15.92 40.98 18.73
CA GLU A 7 15.86 40.80 20.18
C GLU A 7 16.68 39.58 20.64
N ILE A 8 16.51 38.42 20.00
CA ILE A 8 17.28 37.21 20.33
C ILE A 8 18.78 37.45 20.15
N ASP A 9 19.15 38.13 19.06
CA ASP A 9 20.55 38.40 18.72
C ASP A 9 21.18 39.40 19.70
N LYS A 10 20.47 40.48 20.03
CA LYS A 10 20.89 41.45 21.04
C LYS A 10 21.07 40.82 22.42
N GLN A 11 20.21 39.86 22.78
CA GLN A 11 20.28 39.17 24.07
C GLN A 11 21.24 37.97 24.07
N GLY A 12 21.76 37.54 22.91
CA GLY A 12 22.59 36.33 22.79
C GLY A 12 21.85 35.01 23.09
N ASN A 13 20.52 35.00 22.95
CA ASN A 13 19.64 33.94 23.47
C ASN A 13 19.36 32.78 22.51
N TRP A 14 20.11 32.66 21.41
CA TRP A 14 19.93 31.60 20.40
C TRP A 14 19.99 30.18 20.99
N VAL A 15 20.87 29.94 21.97
CA VAL A 15 21.01 28.62 22.63
C VAL A 15 19.75 28.27 23.43
N MET A 16 19.18 29.25 24.14
CA MET A 16 17.97 29.04 24.95
C MET A 16 16.77 28.74 24.06
N LEU A 17 16.57 29.53 22.99
CA LEU A 17 15.49 29.28 22.03
C LEU A 17 15.62 27.89 21.38
N TYR A 18 16.83 27.51 20.97
CA TYR A 18 17.08 26.18 20.40
C TYR A 18 16.76 25.05 21.40
N GLN A 19 17.17 25.21 22.65
CA GLN A 19 16.87 24.23 23.70
C GLN A 19 15.36 24.16 23.95
N GLU A 20 14.66 25.28 24.00
CA GLU A 20 13.21 25.31 24.16
C GLU A 20 12.50 24.54 23.04
N ILE A 21 12.83 24.80 21.78
CA ILE A 21 12.28 24.06 20.63
C ILE A 21 12.55 22.56 20.77
N ARG A 22 13.76 22.18 21.20
CA ARG A 22 14.12 20.77 21.42
C ARG A 22 13.28 20.12 22.54
N HIS A 23 12.97 20.85 23.61
CA HIS A 23 12.13 20.33 24.69
C HIS A 23 10.66 20.22 24.30
N GLN A 24 10.18 21.11 23.42
CA GLN A 24 8.81 21.09 22.91
C GLN A 24 8.59 20.10 21.76
N ALA A 25 9.67 19.62 21.13
CA ALA A 25 9.59 18.71 20.00
C ALA A 25 8.85 17.41 20.37
N SER A 26 7.93 17.00 19.51
CA SER A 26 7.20 15.75 19.68
C SER A 26 8.14 14.55 19.62
N ASP A 27 7.89 13.58 20.50
CA ASP A 27 8.54 12.27 20.48
C ASP A 27 7.50 11.21 20.10
N PHE A 28 7.80 10.45 19.06
CA PHE A 28 6.95 9.37 18.57
C PHE A 28 7.73 8.05 18.48
N PRO A 29 7.05 6.90 18.48
CA PRO A 29 7.74 5.61 18.42
C PRO A 29 8.53 5.41 17.12
N CYS A 30 9.70 4.77 17.26
CA CYS A 30 10.57 4.31 16.17
C CYS A 30 10.76 2.78 16.21
N LYS A 31 9.72 2.02 16.58
CA LYS A 31 9.79 0.59 16.91
C LYS A 31 10.38 -0.22 15.75
N VAL A 32 9.93 0.03 14.51
CA VAL A 32 10.39 -0.71 13.31
C VAL A 32 11.87 -0.43 13.04
N ALA A 33 12.29 0.84 13.16
CA ALA A 33 13.67 1.24 12.94
C ALA A 33 14.66 0.60 13.92
N LYS A 34 14.20 0.23 15.13
CA LYS A 34 15.03 -0.39 16.17
C LYS A 34 15.04 -1.93 16.15
N LEU A 35 14.32 -2.57 15.24
CA LEU A 35 14.36 -4.03 15.09
C LEU A 35 15.79 -4.52 14.76
N PRO A 36 16.24 -5.67 15.30
CA PRO A 36 17.59 -6.17 15.06
C PRO A 36 17.96 -6.31 13.58
N GLU A 37 17.02 -6.79 12.76
CA GLU A 37 17.17 -6.94 11.30
C GLU A 37 17.37 -5.62 10.55
N ASN A 38 16.91 -4.50 11.12
CA ASN A 38 17.03 -3.16 10.52
C ASN A 38 18.28 -2.39 10.99
N LYS A 39 19.07 -2.97 11.89
CA LYS A 39 20.27 -2.32 12.45
C LYS A 39 21.26 -1.91 11.34
N ASN A 40 21.46 -2.75 10.33
CA ASN A 40 22.36 -2.49 9.19
C ASN A 40 21.74 -1.58 8.11
N ARG A 41 20.47 -1.18 8.24
CA ARG A 41 19.80 -0.22 7.35
C ARG A 41 19.85 1.21 7.90
N ASN A 42 20.36 1.40 9.13
CA ASN A 42 20.52 2.69 9.79
C ASN A 42 21.98 3.14 9.81
N ARG A 43 22.25 4.35 9.28
CA ARG A 43 23.60 4.93 9.31
C ARG A 43 24.01 5.36 10.72
N TYR A 44 23.07 5.91 11.48
CA TYR A 44 23.28 6.38 12.85
C TYR A 44 22.27 5.74 13.79
N ARG A 45 22.71 5.36 14.98
CA ARG A 45 21.87 4.67 15.98
C ARG A 45 20.80 5.59 16.57
N ASP A 46 21.11 6.87 16.64
CA ASP A 46 20.36 7.96 17.27
C ASP A 46 19.48 8.74 16.27
N VAL A 47 19.49 8.37 14.99
CA VAL A 47 18.65 8.99 13.96
C VAL A 47 17.77 7.92 13.31
N SER A 48 16.46 7.99 13.54
CA SER A 48 15.50 6.99 13.06
C SER A 48 14.18 7.65 12.65
N PRO A 49 13.50 7.13 11.61
CA PRO A 49 12.18 7.64 11.23
C PRO A 49 11.13 7.18 12.25
N PHE A 50 10.13 8.02 12.48
CA PHE A 50 8.97 7.64 13.29
C PHE A 50 8.07 6.66 12.53
N ASP A 51 7.47 5.72 13.26
CA ASP A 51 6.69 4.63 12.66
C ASP A 51 5.47 5.12 11.85
N HIS A 52 4.85 6.23 12.28
CA HIS A 52 3.65 6.79 11.65
C HIS A 52 3.94 7.53 10.33
N SER A 53 5.19 7.96 10.11
CA SER A 53 5.58 8.77 8.95
C SER A 53 6.68 8.12 8.10
N ARG A 54 7.22 6.97 8.51
CA ARG A 54 8.23 6.25 7.72
C ARG A 54 7.69 5.88 6.33
N ILE A 55 8.56 5.93 5.34
CA ILE A 55 8.29 5.28 4.05
C ILE A 55 8.36 3.76 4.21
N LYS A 56 7.49 3.06 3.48
CA LYS A 56 7.44 1.60 3.42
C LYS A 56 7.69 1.18 1.98
N LEU A 57 8.70 0.34 1.77
CA LEU A 57 8.98 -0.29 0.48
C LEU A 57 7.92 -1.35 0.19
N GLN A 58 7.60 -1.57 -1.09
CA GLN A 58 6.55 -2.53 -1.48
C GLN A 58 7.13 -3.86 -1.98
N GLN A 59 8.42 -3.93 -2.29
CA GLN A 59 9.07 -5.15 -2.76
C GLN A 59 9.89 -5.84 -1.65
N GLY A 60 9.95 -7.16 -1.71
CA GLY A 60 10.73 -7.98 -0.79
C GLY A 60 10.09 -8.18 0.58
N ASP A 61 10.83 -8.87 1.46
CA ASP A 61 10.32 -9.30 2.77
C ASP A 61 10.42 -8.23 3.87
N ASN A 62 11.21 -7.17 3.63
CA ASN A 62 11.47 -6.13 4.63
C ASN A 62 11.20 -4.74 4.05
N ASP A 63 10.10 -4.12 4.52
CA ASP A 63 9.59 -2.82 4.06
C ASP A 63 10.40 -1.60 4.56
N TYR A 64 11.47 -1.82 5.33
CA TYR A 64 12.16 -0.76 6.04
C TYR A 64 13.21 -0.03 5.20
N VAL A 65 13.06 1.29 5.13
CA VAL A 65 14.07 2.26 4.72
C VAL A 65 14.08 3.42 5.73
N ASN A 66 15.27 3.95 6.07
CA ASN A 66 15.37 5.10 6.97
C ASN A 66 15.00 6.39 6.20
N ALA A 67 13.70 6.64 6.08
CA ALA A 67 13.12 7.79 5.40
C ALA A 67 11.78 8.16 6.01
N SER A 68 11.48 9.46 6.09
CA SER A 68 10.24 10.00 6.63
C SER A 68 9.53 10.88 5.60
N LEU A 69 8.22 10.70 5.47
CA LEU A 69 7.34 11.57 4.70
C LEU A 69 6.93 12.78 5.54
N ILE A 70 7.35 13.96 5.13
CA ILE A 70 6.99 15.24 5.76
C ILE A 70 5.89 15.88 4.91
N LYS A 71 4.68 15.95 5.45
CA LYS A 71 3.55 16.62 4.81
C LYS A 71 3.31 17.97 5.48
N MET A 72 3.49 19.05 4.73
CA MET A 72 3.17 20.40 5.15
C MET A 72 1.81 20.78 4.55
N GLU A 73 0.73 20.54 5.29
CA GLU A 73 -0.65 20.71 4.78
C GLU A 73 -0.91 22.16 4.35
N GLU A 74 -0.51 23.13 5.16
CA GLU A 74 -0.68 24.56 4.87
C GLU A 74 0.05 24.99 3.59
N ALA A 75 1.27 24.47 3.37
CA ALA A 75 2.05 24.76 2.17
C ALA A 75 1.68 23.88 0.97
N GLN A 76 0.73 22.94 1.14
CA GLN A 76 0.36 21.91 0.16
C GLN A 76 1.56 21.21 -0.47
N ARG A 77 2.59 20.93 0.35
CA ARG A 77 3.85 20.38 -0.12
C ARG A 77 4.28 19.21 0.72
N SER A 78 4.80 18.18 0.05
CA SER A 78 5.34 16.99 0.69
C SER A 78 6.81 16.82 0.33
N TYR A 79 7.58 16.30 1.28
CA TYR A 79 8.99 16.00 1.12
C TYR A 79 9.26 14.61 1.69
N ILE A 80 10.25 13.92 1.14
CA ILE A 80 10.84 12.75 1.78
C ILE A 80 12.22 13.17 2.27
N LEU A 81 12.44 13.09 3.59
CA LEU A 81 13.75 13.25 4.19
C LEU A 81 14.30 11.86 4.50
N THR A 82 15.53 11.59 4.09
CA THR A 82 16.17 10.28 4.25
C THR A 82 17.67 10.44 4.55
N GLN A 83 18.28 9.43 5.17
CA GLN A 83 19.72 9.39 5.38
C GLN A 83 20.48 9.26 4.04
N GLY A 84 21.75 9.66 4.01
CA GLY A 84 22.64 9.29 2.91
C GLY A 84 22.75 7.77 2.78
N PRO A 85 22.39 7.15 1.62
CA PRO A 85 22.34 5.69 1.48
C PRO A 85 23.62 4.99 1.92
N LEU A 86 23.47 3.84 2.57
CA LEU A 86 24.56 2.91 2.87
C LEU A 86 24.83 2.02 1.65
N PRO A 87 26.01 1.37 1.54
CA PRO A 87 26.30 0.46 0.43
C PRO A 87 25.22 -0.61 0.21
N ASN A 88 24.65 -1.15 1.29
CA ASN A 88 23.59 -2.16 1.27
C ASN A 88 22.17 -1.59 1.21
N THR A 89 22.01 -0.27 1.02
CA THR A 89 20.68 0.37 0.92
C THR A 89 20.55 1.29 -0.29
N CYS A 90 21.50 1.26 -1.23
CA CYS A 90 21.36 2.03 -2.47
C CYS A 90 20.19 1.53 -3.32
N GLY A 91 19.99 0.20 -3.43
CA GLY A 91 18.85 -0.37 -4.13
C GLY A 91 17.51 0.06 -3.53
N HIS A 92 17.38 -0.07 -2.20
CA HIS A 92 16.20 0.39 -1.44
C HIS A 92 15.91 1.90 -1.62
N PHE A 93 16.96 2.73 -1.74
CA PHE A 93 16.79 4.16 -1.98
C PHE A 93 16.14 4.43 -3.34
N TRP A 94 16.58 3.74 -4.40
CA TRP A 94 16.02 3.92 -5.73
C TRP A 94 14.64 3.28 -5.90
N GLU A 95 14.39 2.16 -5.21
CA GLU A 95 13.05 1.59 -5.07
C GLU A 95 12.08 2.61 -4.46
N MET A 96 12.46 3.24 -3.33
CA MET A 96 11.67 4.30 -2.72
C MET A 96 11.42 5.46 -3.70
N VAL A 97 12.44 5.95 -4.41
CA VAL A 97 12.29 7.04 -5.38
C VAL A 97 11.27 6.68 -6.46
N TRP A 98 11.35 5.45 -6.98
CA TRP A 98 10.45 4.93 -8.00
C TRP A 98 9.01 4.79 -7.50
N GLU A 99 8.79 4.08 -6.39
CA GLU A 99 7.47 3.80 -5.83
C GLU A 99 6.72 5.07 -5.41
N GLN A 100 7.44 6.05 -4.86
CA GLN A 100 6.90 7.34 -4.47
C GLN A 100 6.76 8.32 -5.65
N LYS A 101 7.11 7.89 -6.87
CA LYS A 101 7.05 8.69 -8.11
C LYS A 101 7.78 10.03 -7.97
N SER A 102 8.91 10.01 -7.27
CA SER A 102 9.71 11.21 -7.03
C SER A 102 10.44 11.64 -8.30
N ARG A 103 10.30 12.92 -8.67
CA ARG A 103 10.93 13.46 -9.88
C ARG A 103 12.35 13.96 -9.66
N GLY A 104 12.71 14.32 -8.43
CA GLY A 104 14.00 14.92 -8.11
C GLY A 104 14.52 14.47 -6.76
N VAL A 105 15.85 14.41 -6.65
CA VAL A 105 16.59 14.12 -5.43
C VAL A 105 17.50 15.32 -5.14
N VAL A 106 17.43 15.84 -3.93
CA VAL A 106 18.30 16.93 -3.46
C VAL A 106 19.32 16.35 -2.48
N MET A 107 20.60 16.36 -2.87
CA MET A 107 21.71 15.92 -2.02
C MET A 107 22.45 17.15 -1.47
N LEU A 108 22.48 17.28 -0.14
CA LEU A 108 23.04 18.44 0.55
C LEU A 108 24.42 18.20 1.18
N ASN A 109 24.96 16.99 1.04
CA ASN A 109 26.25 16.58 1.58
C ASN A 109 27.18 16.08 0.47
N ARG A 110 28.47 15.98 0.76
CA ARG A 110 29.42 15.24 -0.11
C ARG A 110 29.49 13.77 0.30
N VAL A 111 29.93 12.90 -0.61
CA VAL A 111 30.20 11.47 -0.31
C VAL A 111 31.18 11.35 0.85
N ILE A 112 32.24 12.17 0.85
CA ILE A 112 33.25 12.23 1.90
C ILE A 112 33.31 13.65 2.46
N GLU A 113 33.27 13.77 3.78
CA GLU A 113 33.44 15.03 4.50
C GLU A 113 34.40 14.85 5.66
N LYS A 114 35.38 15.75 5.79
CA LYS A 114 36.41 15.68 6.85
C LYS A 114 37.08 14.29 6.92
N GLY A 115 37.35 13.68 5.75
CA GLY A 115 37.97 12.36 5.64
C GLY A 115 37.06 11.16 5.94
N SER A 116 35.78 11.38 6.29
CA SER A 116 34.83 10.31 6.62
C SER A 116 33.76 10.13 5.54
N VAL A 117 33.43 8.88 5.21
CA VAL A 117 32.33 8.57 4.28
C VAL A 117 30.98 8.89 4.95
N LYS A 118 30.26 9.86 4.39
CA LYS A 118 28.94 10.31 4.85
C LYS A 118 27.78 9.72 4.03
N CYS A 119 28.05 9.29 2.81
CA CYS A 119 27.09 8.73 1.89
C CYS A 119 27.78 7.72 0.97
N ALA A 120 27.10 6.66 0.53
CA ALA A 120 27.62 5.81 -0.53
C ALA A 120 27.58 6.54 -1.88
N GLN A 121 28.39 6.10 -2.84
CA GLN A 121 28.25 6.51 -4.24
C GLN A 121 27.02 5.79 -4.82
N TYR A 122 25.83 6.38 -4.65
CA TYR A 122 24.56 5.75 -5.00
C TYR A 122 24.05 6.10 -6.41
N TRP A 123 24.84 6.83 -7.19
CA TRP A 123 24.56 7.19 -8.59
C TRP A 123 25.82 6.99 -9.46
N PRO A 124 25.68 6.71 -10.76
CA PRO A 124 26.82 6.57 -11.66
C PRO A 124 27.63 7.87 -11.76
N SER A 125 28.96 7.78 -11.69
CA SER A 125 29.86 8.95 -11.65
C SER A 125 30.34 9.45 -13.02
N LYS A 126 30.04 8.73 -14.10
CA LYS A 126 30.46 9.06 -15.46
C LYS A 126 29.24 9.08 -16.37
N GLU A 127 29.17 10.05 -17.27
CA GLU A 127 28.11 10.13 -18.28
C GLU A 127 28.11 8.87 -19.15
N GLY A 128 26.92 8.34 -19.46
CA GLY A 128 26.74 7.02 -20.06
C GLY A 128 27.07 5.84 -19.14
N GLY A 129 27.57 6.10 -17.93
CA GLY A 129 27.84 5.09 -16.92
C GLY A 129 26.54 4.56 -16.30
N GLU A 130 26.54 3.28 -15.98
CA GLU A 130 25.39 2.58 -15.42
C GLU A 130 25.68 2.04 -14.02
N MET A 131 24.64 1.89 -13.22
CA MET A 131 24.65 1.16 -11.96
C MET A 131 23.44 0.25 -11.90
N ILE A 132 23.66 -1.02 -11.60
CA ILE A 132 22.60 -2.00 -11.41
C ILE A 132 22.53 -2.33 -9.92
N PHE A 133 21.32 -2.37 -9.39
CA PHE A 133 20.99 -2.77 -8.03
C PHE A 133 20.26 -4.11 -8.09
N PRO A 134 20.96 -5.26 -7.98
CA PRO A 134 20.35 -6.57 -8.18
C PRO A 134 19.39 -6.97 -7.05
N ASP A 135 19.54 -6.39 -5.87
CA ASP A 135 18.64 -6.61 -4.73
C ASP A 135 17.23 -6.08 -5.01
N THR A 136 17.11 -4.93 -5.68
CA THR A 136 15.81 -4.29 -5.97
C THR A 136 15.47 -4.26 -7.47
N GLN A 137 16.31 -4.84 -8.32
CA GLN A 137 16.12 -4.91 -9.77
C GLN A 137 15.98 -3.53 -10.45
N PHE A 138 16.77 -2.54 -10.01
CA PHE A 138 16.83 -1.23 -10.66
C PHE A 138 18.13 -1.05 -11.43
N LYS A 139 18.05 -0.43 -12.61
CA LYS A 139 19.20 0.10 -13.35
C LYS A 139 19.12 1.61 -13.38
N LEU A 140 20.26 2.24 -13.17
CA LEU A 140 20.43 3.68 -13.26
C LEU A 140 21.47 4.04 -14.30
N THR A 141 21.17 5.04 -15.10
CA THR A 141 22.08 5.56 -16.13
C THR A 141 22.24 7.07 -15.96
N LEU A 142 23.49 7.56 -15.95
CA LEU A 142 23.75 9.01 -15.98
C LEU A 142 23.62 9.51 -17.42
N ILE A 143 22.57 10.27 -17.69
CA ILE A 143 22.28 10.81 -19.01
C ILE A 143 23.06 12.09 -19.27
N SER A 144 23.13 13.00 -18.29
CA SER A 144 23.90 14.23 -18.44
C SER A 144 24.25 14.83 -17.08
N GLU A 145 25.33 15.62 -17.03
CA GLU A 145 25.77 16.37 -15.86
C GLU A 145 26.05 17.83 -16.23
N ASP A 146 25.51 18.77 -15.44
CA ASP A 146 25.80 20.20 -15.52
C ASP A 146 26.41 20.68 -14.20
N VAL A 147 27.72 20.89 -14.20
CA VAL A 147 28.50 21.29 -13.03
C VAL A 147 28.57 22.80 -12.92
N LYS A 148 28.08 23.35 -11.81
CA LYS A 148 28.24 24.77 -11.43
C LYS A 148 29.25 24.89 -10.28
N SER A 149 29.53 26.13 -9.88
CA SER A 149 30.54 26.43 -8.85
C SER A 149 30.23 25.85 -7.46
N TYR A 150 28.96 25.78 -7.07
CA TYR A 150 28.53 25.30 -5.74
C TYR A 150 27.47 24.19 -5.78
N TYR A 151 27.03 23.78 -6.97
CA TYR A 151 26.07 22.69 -7.15
C TYR A 151 26.26 21.99 -8.48
N THR A 152 25.69 20.78 -8.60
CA THR A 152 25.70 20.00 -9.84
C THR A 152 24.29 19.50 -10.09
N VAL A 153 23.80 19.64 -11.32
CA VAL A 153 22.52 19.06 -11.75
C VAL A 153 22.82 17.84 -12.60
N ARG A 154 22.20 16.71 -12.26
CA ARG A 154 22.32 15.47 -13.03
C ARG A 154 20.97 15.07 -13.58
N ARG A 155 20.94 14.62 -14.83
CA ARG A 155 19.80 13.90 -15.40
C ARG A 155 20.11 12.42 -15.31
N LEU A 156 19.31 11.70 -14.54
CA LEU A 156 19.41 10.27 -14.36
C LEU A 156 18.20 9.61 -15.02
N GLU A 157 18.43 8.50 -15.68
CA GLU A 157 17.40 7.56 -16.06
C GLU A 157 17.38 6.43 -15.03
N VAL A 158 16.17 6.06 -14.61
CA VAL A 158 15.92 4.97 -13.67
C VAL A 158 15.03 3.98 -14.39
N GLU A 159 15.42 2.72 -14.44
CA GLU A 159 14.71 1.64 -15.12
C GLU A 159 14.42 0.51 -14.12
N ASN A 160 13.19 0.00 -14.16
CA ASN A 160 12.77 -1.13 -13.35
C ASN A 160 12.92 -2.43 -14.17
N LEU A 161 13.97 -3.20 -13.86
CA LEU A 161 14.31 -4.45 -14.55
C LEU A 161 13.37 -5.61 -14.20
N ALA A 162 12.59 -5.51 -13.11
CA ALA A 162 11.61 -6.54 -12.76
C ALA A 162 10.41 -6.52 -13.70
N MET A 163 10.07 -5.37 -14.29
CA MET A 163 9.03 -5.29 -15.33
C MET A 163 9.50 -5.86 -16.67
N ASP A 164 10.80 -5.78 -16.94
CA ASP A 164 11.43 -6.27 -18.18
C ASP A 164 11.68 -7.79 -18.16
N LYS A 165 11.71 -8.40 -16.96
CA LYS A 165 11.95 -9.84 -16.74
C LYS A 165 10.72 -10.74 -16.80
N ARG A 166 9.53 -10.24 -17.20
CA ARG A 166 8.49 -11.18 -17.63
C ARG A 166 8.94 -11.77 -18.97
N LYS A 167 9.70 -12.86 -18.89
CA LYS A 167 10.12 -13.68 -20.04
C LYS A 167 8.95 -14.15 -20.90
N ASP A 168 7.73 -14.03 -20.38
CA ASP A 168 6.50 -14.19 -21.12
C ASP A 168 5.58 -12.99 -20.83
N PRO A 169 5.50 -11.99 -21.72
CA PRO A 169 4.49 -10.94 -21.63
C PRO A 169 3.05 -11.47 -21.60
N LEU A 170 2.80 -12.71 -22.04
CA LEU A 170 1.51 -13.40 -21.95
C LEU A 170 1.23 -13.92 -20.53
N SER A 171 2.22 -13.94 -19.64
CA SER A 171 2.05 -14.30 -18.22
C SER A 171 1.40 -13.18 -17.39
N VAL A 172 1.10 -12.03 -18.00
CA VAL A 172 0.38 -10.92 -17.35
C VAL A 172 -1.08 -11.33 -17.16
N ASN A 173 -1.49 -11.63 -15.91
CA ASN A 173 -2.90 -11.79 -15.59
C ASN A 173 -3.60 -10.42 -15.55
N ILE A 174 -4.17 -10.01 -16.68
CA ILE A 174 -4.82 -8.70 -16.85
C ILE A 174 -6.00 -8.54 -15.87
N LYS A 175 -6.67 -9.63 -15.48
CA LYS A 175 -7.73 -9.61 -14.46
C LYS A 175 -7.18 -9.18 -13.10
N GLU A 176 -6.04 -9.73 -12.67
CA GLU A 176 -5.42 -9.37 -11.39
C GLU A 176 -4.90 -7.93 -11.38
N VAL A 177 -4.25 -7.51 -12.47
CA VAL A 177 -3.78 -6.11 -12.63
C VAL A 177 -4.96 -5.14 -12.58
N LEU A 178 -6.06 -5.44 -13.28
CA LEU A 178 -7.26 -4.61 -13.25
C LEU A 178 -7.92 -4.59 -11.86
N LEU A 179 -7.97 -5.73 -11.17
CA LEU A 179 -8.48 -5.82 -9.80
C LEU A 179 -7.65 -4.96 -8.84
N GLU A 180 -6.32 -4.98 -8.98
CA GLU A 180 -5.41 -4.14 -8.20
C GLU A 180 -5.65 -2.65 -8.48
N MET A 181 -5.69 -2.25 -9.74
CA MET A 181 -5.96 -0.86 -10.13
C MET A 181 -7.33 -0.38 -9.64
N ARG A 182 -8.34 -1.26 -9.60
CA ARG A 182 -9.69 -0.96 -9.10
C ARG A 182 -9.76 -0.74 -7.59
N LYS A 183 -8.73 -1.14 -6.81
CA LYS A 183 -8.61 -0.75 -5.39
C LYS A 183 -8.39 0.76 -5.24
N TYR A 184 -7.74 1.38 -6.23
CA TYR A 184 -7.37 2.80 -6.20
C TYR A 184 -8.33 3.69 -7.00
N ARG A 185 -9.10 3.12 -7.94
CA ARG A 185 -10.11 3.86 -8.71
C ARG A 185 -11.23 2.96 -9.21
N MET A 186 -12.45 3.21 -8.75
CA MET A 186 -13.62 2.51 -9.26
C MET A 186 -13.89 2.87 -10.73
N GLY A 187 -14.39 1.90 -11.50
CA GLY A 187 -14.84 2.13 -12.88
C GLY A 187 -13.78 2.07 -13.97
N LEU A 188 -12.59 1.52 -13.69
CA LEU A 188 -11.60 1.21 -14.73
C LEU A 188 -12.08 0.02 -15.58
N ILE A 189 -12.09 0.20 -16.91
CA ILE A 189 -12.59 -0.76 -17.92
C ILE A 189 -14.05 -1.16 -17.66
N GLN A 190 -14.99 -0.52 -18.35
CA GLN A 190 -16.42 -0.59 -18.05
C GLN A 190 -17.21 -1.52 -18.98
N THR A 191 -16.62 -1.92 -20.11
CA THR A 191 -17.27 -2.79 -21.10
C THR A 191 -16.40 -3.99 -21.44
N ALA A 192 -17.05 -5.07 -21.90
CA ALA A 192 -16.34 -6.26 -22.39
C ALA A 192 -15.39 -5.92 -23.55
N ASP A 193 -15.78 -4.99 -24.43
CA ASP A 193 -14.95 -4.56 -25.55
C ASP A 193 -13.72 -3.76 -25.11
N GLN A 194 -13.84 -2.93 -24.06
CA GLN A 194 -12.66 -2.27 -23.48
C GLN A 194 -11.71 -3.29 -22.87
N MET A 195 -12.23 -4.34 -22.23
CA MET A 195 -11.41 -5.43 -21.72
C MET A 195 -10.73 -6.17 -22.87
N ARG A 196 -11.47 -6.53 -23.92
CA ARG A 196 -10.94 -7.17 -25.13
C ARG A 196 -9.87 -6.31 -25.81
N PHE A 197 -10.09 -5.02 -25.93
CA PHE A 197 -9.12 -4.06 -26.47
C PHE A 197 -7.85 -4.02 -25.61
N SER A 198 -7.97 -3.99 -24.28
CA SER A 198 -6.80 -4.04 -23.39
C SER A 198 -6.00 -5.33 -23.57
N TYR A 199 -6.67 -6.49 -23.69
CA TYR A 199 -6.00 -7.76 -24.02
C TYR A 199 -5.29 -7.68 -25.38
N MET A 200 -5.96 -7.18 -26.41
CA MET A 200 -5.36 -7.04 -27.74
C MET A 200 -4.15 -6.10 -27.76
N ALA A 201 -4.26 -4.94 -27.12
CA ALA A 201 -3.17 -3.95 -27.06
C ALA A 201 -1.96 -4.50 -26.31
N ILE A 202 -2.17 -5.27 -25.24
CA ILE A 202 -1.08 -5.90 -24.48
C ILE A 202 -0.41 -7.02 -25.29
N ILE A 203 -1.20 -7.88 -25.95
CA ILE A 203 -0.68 -8.95 -26.83
C ILE A 203 0.11 -8.36 -28.00
N GLU A 204 -0.39 -7.28 -28.60
CA GLU A 204 0.29 -6.63 -29.70
C GLU A 204 1.57 -5.93 -29.21
N GLY A 205 1.47 -5.18 -28.10
CA GLY A 205 2.60 -4.52 -27.43
C GLY A 205 3.71 -5.48 -27.01
N ALA A 206 3.34 -6.69 -26.61
CA ALA A 206 4.28 -7.75 -26.24
C ALA A 206 5.23 -8.13 -27.39
N LYS A 207 4.80 -8.06 -28.66
CA LYS A 207 5.66 -8.40 -29.81
C LYS A 207 6.87 -7.48 -29.90
N PHE A 208 6.67 -6.19 -29.67
CA PHE A 208 7.73 -5.20 -29.60
C PHE A 208 8.70 -5.47 -28.43
N ILE A 209 8.16 -5.77 -27.25
CA ILE A 209 8.95 -6.08 -26.03
C ILE A 209 9.77 -7.37 -26.21
N MET A 210 9.22 -8.37 -26.93
CA MET A 210 9.91 -9.62 -27.24
C MET A 210 11.04 -9.47 -28.28
N GLY A 211 11.33 -8.25 -28.74
CA GLY A 211 12.45 -7.95 -29.64
C GLY A 211 12.08 -7.80 -31.10
N ASP A 212 10.79 -7.82 -31.45
CA ASP A 212 10.35 -7.49 -32.81
C ASP A 212 10.20 -5.97 -32.97
N SER A 213 11.33 -5.30 -33.22
CA SER A 213 11.37 -3.85 -33.42
C SER A 213 10.63 -3.38 -34.68
N SER A 214 10.36 -4.28 -35.64
CA SER A 214 9.64 -3.95 -36.89
C SER A 214 8.16 -3.61 -36.68
N VAL A 215 7.60 -4.08 -35.55
CA VAL A 215 6.21 -3.86 -35.17
C VAL A 215 5.92 -2.37 -34.92
N GLN A 216 6.90 -1.61 -34.44
CA GLN A 216 6.73 -0.17 -34.21
C GLN A 216 6.55 0.60 -35.52
N GLU A 217 7.28 0.24 -36.58
CA GLU A 217 7.10 0.81 -37.92
C GLU A 217 5.76 0.39 -38.53
N GLN A 218 5.35 -0.87 -38.36
CA GLN A 218 4.03 -1.33 -38.79
C GLN A 218 2.89 -0.60 -38.09
N TRP A 219 2.97 -0.33 -36.78
CA TRP A 219 1.94 0.45 -36.09
C TRP A 219 1.86 1.87 -36.62
N LYS A 220 3.00 2.48 -36.95
CA LYS A 220 3.05 3.81 -37.54
C LYS A 220 2.39 3.84 -38.93
N GLU A 221 2.63 2.83 -39.75
CA GLU A 221 1.95 2.70 -41.05
C GLU A 221 0.43 2.45 -40.89
N LEU A 222 0.05 1.56 -39.97
CA LEU A 222 -1.35 1.19 -39.74
C LEU A 222 -2.16 2.28 -39.03
N SER A 223 -1.52 3.14 -38.22
CA SER A 223 -2.18 4.24 -37.52
C SER A 223 -2.59 5.34 -38.48
N ASN A 224 -1.98 5.42 -39.68
CA ASN A 224 -2.16 6.50 -40.65
C ASN A 224 -1.96 7.89 -40.02
N GLU A 225 -1.08 7.98 -39.01
CA GLU A 225 -0.86 9.19 -38.21
C GLU A 225 -0.23 10.35 -38.98
N ASP A 226 0.39 10.06 -40.13
CA ASP A 226 0.99 11.04 -41.04
C ASP A 226 -0.04 11.62 -42.04
N LEU A 227 -1.32 11.21 -42.01
CA LEU A 227 -2.38 11.81 -42.82
C LEU A 227 -2.89 13.11 -42.18
N ASP A 228 -3.24 14.09 -43.03
CA ASP A 228 -3.85 15.34 -42.57
C ASP A 228 -5.09 15.07 -41.71
N PRO A 229 -5.29 15.83 -40.61
CA PRO A 229 -6.44 15.65 -39.75
C PRO A 229 -7.74 15.74 -40.57
N PRO A 230 -8.76 14.94 -40.24
CA PRO A 230 -10.05 15.01 -40.93
C PRO A 230 -10.58 16.45 -40.90
N PRO A 231 -11.26 16.92 -41.96
CA PRO A 231 -11.83 18.27 -41.97
C PRO A 231 -12.69 18.50 -40.73
N GLU A 232 -12.68 19.73 -40.17
CA GLU A 232 -13.40 20.11 -38.94
C GLU A 232 -14.91 19.76 -38.93
N TYR A 233 -15.49 19.46 -40.10
CA TYR A 233 -16.87 19.03 -40.29
C TYR A 233 -17.09 17.51 -40.25
N SER A 234 -16.06 16.73 -39.92
CA SER A 234 -16.20 15.29 -39.68
C SER A 234 -17.06 15.10 -38.43
N PRO A 235 -18.26 14.51 -38.52
CA PRO A 235 -19.06 14.25 -37.34
C PRO A 235 -18.23 13.37 -36.39
N PRO A 236 -18.24 13.65 -35.06
CA PRO A 236 -17.53 12.82 -34.11
C PRO A 236 -18.03 11.37 -34.26
N PRO A 237 -17.16 10.36 -34.02
CA PRO A 237 -17.57 8.96 -34.09
C PRO A 237 -18.84 8.76 -33.27
N PRO A 238 -19.80 7.95 -33.76
CA PRO A 238 -21.10 7.80 -33.10
C PRO A 238 -20.86 7.45 -31.63
N ARG A 239 -21.42 8.28 -30.74
CA ARG A 239 -21.40 7.99 -29.31
C ARG A 239 -21.93 6.57 -29.11
N PRO A 240 -21.30 5.76 -28.24
CA PRO A 240 -21.86 4.47 -27.87
C PRO A 240 -23.33 4.67 -27.49
N PRO A 241 -24.25 3.76 -27.88
CA PRO A 241 -25.66 3.90 -27.56
C PRO A 241 -25.81 4.20 -26.06
N LYS A 242 -26.63 5.20 -25.72
CA LYS A 242 -26.95 5.47 -24.32
C LYS A 242 -27.49 4.17 -23.74
N ARG A 243 -26.76 3.62 -22.77
CA ARG A 243 -27.17 2.42 -22.03
C ARG A 243 -28.54 2.72 -21.44
N THR A 244 -29.58 2.11 -22.02
CA THR A 244 -30.84 1.92 -21.32
C THR A 244 -30.50 1.23 -20.01
N THR A 245 -31.09 1.75 -18.94
CA THR A 245 -30.93 1.28 -17.57
C THR A 245 -31.19 -0.22 -17.48
N GLU A 246 -30.12 -1.01 -17.48
CA GLU A 246 -30.11 -2.34 -16.90
C GLU A 246 -28.99 -2.39 -15.87
N THR A 247 -29.41 -2.19 -14.64
CA THR A 247 -28.68 -2.52 -13.43
C THR A 247 -28.34 -4.00 -13.42
N LEU A 248 -27.07 -4.34 -13.60
CA LEU A 248 -26.51 -5.52 -12.96
C LEU A 248 -25.49 -5.05 -11.91
N ASN A 249 -26.02 -4.74 -10.74
CA ASN A 249 -25.33 -5.05 -9.50
C ASN A 249 -26.31 -5.91 -8.70
N GLY A 250 -25.96 -7.18 -8.53
CA GLY A 250 -26.83 -8.21 -7.99
C GLY A 250 -27.34 -7.85 -6.60
N LYS A 251 -28.63 -7.56 -6.53
CA LYS A 251 -29.49 -7.77 -5.36
C LYS A 251 -30.90 -8.06 -5.88
N THR A 252 -31.42 -9.25 -5.61
CA THR A 252 -32.86 -9.50 -5.61
C THR A 252 -33.31 -10.08 -4.27
N PRO A 253 -34.59 -9.84 -3.92
CA PRO A 253 -35.12 -9.88 -2.56
C PRO A 253 -35.79 -11.21 -2.23
N ASP A 254 -35.84 -11.53 -0.95
CA ASP A 254 -36.56 -12.66 -0.35
C ASP A 254 -38.07 -12.64 -0.65
N HIS A 255 -38.79 -13.77 -0.47
CA HIS A 255 -40.25 -13.98 -0.25
C HIS A 255 -40.46 -15.21 0.69
N ARG A 256 -41.13 -15.02 1.85
CA ARG A 256 -41.42 -16.01 2.91
C ARG A 256 -42.59 -16.94 2.51
N ILE A 257 -42.51 -18.23 2.86
CA ILE A 257 -43.68 -19.10 3.08
C ILE A 257 -43.43 -19.95 4.35
N SER A 258 -44.35 -19.89 5.30
CA SER A 258 -44.44 -20.75 6.50
C SER A 258 -45.18 -22.05 6.19
N PHE A 259 -44.92 -23.16 6.90
CA PHE A 259 -45.86 -24.18 7.43
C PHE A 259 -45.06 -25.24 8.25
N PRO A 260 -45.69 -26.17 8.98
CA PRO A 260 -46.14 -26.12 10.38
C PRO A 260 -45.23 -26.94 11.34
N ASP A 261 -45.35 -26.68 12.64
CA ASP A 261 -44.64 -27.41 13.70
C ASP A 261 -45.50 -28.57 14.25
N PRO A 262 -45.00 -29.82 14.30
CA PRO A 262 -45.61 -30.89 15.05
C PRO A 262 -44.71 -31.31 16.21
N ASN A 263 -44.84 -30.63 17.35
CA ASN A 263 -44.64 -31.26 18.65
C ASN A 263 -45.47 -30.54 19.73
N GLU A 264 -46.75 -30.88 19.77
CA GLU A 264 -47.54 -30.81 20.99
C GLU A 264 -46.99 -31.80 22.02
N ARG A 265 -46.63 -31.29 23.20
CA ARG A 265 -46.83 -32.02 24.47
C ARG A 265 -47.02 -31.04 25.63
N THR A 266 -48.30 -30.75 25.87
CA THR A 266 -49.03 -30.65 27.16
C THR A 266 -48.30 -30.13 28.42
N CYS A 267 -48.80 -29.08 29.09
CA CYS A 267 -49.78 -29.17 30.20
C CYS A 267 -49.97 -27.83 30.97
N GLU A 268 -51.24 -27.41 31.06
CA GLU A 268 -52.02 -26.71 32.11
C GLU A 268 -51.47 -25.53 32.99
N LYS A 269 -52.17 -24.39 32.81
CA LYS A 269 -52.74 -23.37 33.75
C LYS A 269 -52.13 -23.15 35.16
N LYS A 270 -51.85 -21.87 35.48
CA LYS A 270 -52.72 -20.97 36.29
C LYS A 270 -52.18 -19.53 36.37
N GLN A 271 -53.11 -18.61 36.69
CA GLN A 271 -53.04 -17.14 36.87
C GLN A 271 -51.90 -16.69 37.82
N GLU A 272 -51.37 -15.46 37.79
CA GLU A 272 -52.03 -14.19 38.17
C GLU A 272 -51.09 -12.98 37.92
N GLU A 273 -51.67 -11.83 37.55
CA GLU A 273 -51.29 -10.39 37.81
C GLU A 273 -49.79 -9.95 37.76
N SER A 274 -49.35 -8.84 37.13
CA SER A 274 -49.87 -7.47 37.16
C SER A 274 -49.08 -6.52 36.22
N HIS A 275 -49.79 -5.48 35.77
CA HIS A 275 -49.40 -4.09 35.44
C HIS A 275 -48.34 -3.69 34.38
N ASP A 276 -48.89 -3.05 33.33
CA ASP A 276 -48.52 -1.75 32.70
C ASP A 276 -47.33 -0.99 33.31
N GLY A 277 -46.47 -0.27 32.59
CA GLY A 277 -46.55 0.23 31.21
C GLY A 277 -45.84 1.59 31.15
N VAL A 278 -45.14 1.82 30.03
CA VAL A 278 -44.91 3.13 29.37
C VAL A 278 -43.84 4.11 29.92
N VAL A 279 -42.73 4.18 29.15
CA VAL A 279 -42.07 5.35 28.52
C VAL A 279 -41.87 6.64 29.35
N ASN A 280 -40.63 7.14 29.49
CA ASN A 280 -40.10 8.28 28.71
C ASN A 280 -38.65 8.73 29.04
N GLN A 281 -37.97 9.14 27.97
CA GLN A 281 -37.08 10.31 27.77
C GLN A 281 -35.77 10.57 28.57
N ARG A 282 -34.72 10.73 27.73
CA ARG A 282 -33.72 11.83 27.65
C ARG A 282 -32.83 12.12 28.87
N THR A 283 -31.51 12.07 28.66
CA THR A 283 -30.54 13.21 28.63
C THR A 283 -29.10 12.65 28.66
N ARG A 284 -28.25 12.96 27.67
CA ARG A 284 -27.18 14.00 27.57
C ARG A 284 -25.86 13.71 28.32
N SER A 285 -24.76 14.17 27.68
CA SER A 285 -23.32 14.26 28.08
C SER A 285 -22.52 12.95 27.99
N ARG A 286 -21.44 12.81 27.19
CA ARG A 286 -20.19 13.58 26.91
C ARG A 286 -19.15 13.47 28.03
N ALA A 287 -18.03 12.79 27.71
CA ALA A 287 -16.62 13.04 28.07
C ALA A 287 -15.87 11.69 28.10
N GLU A 288 -14.83 11.49 27.28
CA GLU A 288 -13.39 11.50 27.67
C GLU A 288 -12.98 10.18 28.36
N SER A 289 -11.77 9.63 28.29
CA SER A 289 -10.64 9.63 27.37
C SER A 289 -9.68 8.58 27.99
N SER A 290 -8.73 8.11 27.19
CA SER A 290 -7.39 7.64 27.62
C SER A 290 -7.22 6.32 28.39
N GLU A 291 -6.43 5.46 27.74
CA GLU A 291 -5.59 4.36 28.27
C GLU A 291 -4.60 4.82 29.36
N PRO A 292 -3.80 3.88 29.89
CA PRO A 292 -2.37 3.96 29.57
C PRO A 292 -1.66 2.62 29.25
N GLU A 293 -0.55 2.75 28.51
CA GLU A 293 0.33 1.70 27.96
C GLU A 293 1.28 1.02 28.97
N LEU A 294 1.78 -0.12 28.51
CA LEU A 294 2.72 -1.09 29.08
C LEU A 294 4.19 -0.62 29.22
N ARG A 295 4.95 -1.32 30.09
CA ARG A 295 6.41 -1.26 30.23
C ARG A 295 7.03 -2.67 30.18
N LYS A 296 8.06 -2.91 29.36
CA LYS A 296 9.02 -4.04 29.47
C LYS A 296 10.43 -3.61 29.00
N ARG A 297 11.49 -4.16 29.61
CA ARG A 297 12.92 -4.07 29.21
C ARG A 297 13.63 -5.44 29.31
N HIS A 298 14.56 -5.66 28.35
CA HIS A 298 15.86 -6.39 28.27
C HIS A 298 16.16 -7.68 29.07
N ILE A 299 16.71 -8.77 28.49
CA ILE A 299 18.03 -9.10 27.84
C ILE A 299 19.23 -9.21 28.79
N GLY A 300 19.97 -10.34 28.69
CA GLY A 300 21.38 -10.50 29.09
C GLY A 300 22.04 -11.74 28.44
N ALA A 301 23.29 -11.60 27.99
CA ALA A 301 24.12 -12.57 27.25
C ALA A 301 25.37 -12.99 28.05
N SER A 302 26.16 -14.00 27.61
CA SER A 302 27.65 -14.06 27.65
C SER A 302 28.26 -15.37 27.08
N ALA A 303 29.57 -15.36 26.78
CA ALA A 303 30.34 -16.13 25.77
C ALA A 303 31.29 -17.27 26.28
N SER A 304 31.81 -18.11 25.36
CA SER A 304 33.20 -18.69 25.23
C SER A 304 33.26 -20.12 24.60
N MET A 305 34.39 -20.47 23.95
CA MET A 305 34.81 -21.77 23.33
C MET A 305 36.23 -22.13 23.88
N PRO A 306 36.88 -23.33 23.71
CA PRO A 306 36.66 -24.42 22.72
C PRO A 306 36.88 -25.91 23.17
N THR A 307 36.49 -26.85 22.28
CA THR A 307 36.89 -28.26 21.97
C THR A 307 37.32 -29.30 23.04
N GLN A 308 36.67 -30.48 23.06
CA GLN A 308 37.31 -31.83 23.01
C GLN A 308 36.29 -32.98 22.78
N THR A 309 36.78 -34.02 22.11
CA THR A 309 36.17 -35.25 21.58
C THR A 309 36.04 -36.36 22.64
N SER A 310 34.98 -37.18 22.62
CA SER A 310 35.03 -38.66 22.76
C SER A 310 33.64 -39.32 22.82
N GLU A 311 33.58 -40.52 22.25
CA GLU A 311 32.50 -41.49 22.06
C GLU A 311 31.63 -41.82 23.29
N GLN A 312 30.36 -42.21 23.08
CA GLN A 312 29.88 -43.59 23.31
C GLN A 312 28.42 -43.86 22.86
N VAL A 313 28.27 -45.09 22.37
CA VAL A 313 27.18 -45.89 21.79
C VAL A 313 25.90 -46.04 22.65
N ASN A 314 24.72 -45.82 22.03
CA ASN A 314 23.43 -46.59 21.91
C ASN A 314 22.98 -47.64 22.99
N PRO A 315 21.72 -48.19 23.03
CA PRO A 315 20.55 -48.01 22.12
C PRO A 315 19.11 -48.04 22.76
N GLY A 316 18.08 -47.84 21.90
CA GLY A 316 16.68 -48.33 22.04
C GLY A 316 15.68 -47.28 22.55
N ARG A 317 14.46 -47.10 22.02
CA ARG A 317 13.54 -48.00 21.29
C ARG A 317 12.47 -47.15 20.57
N SER A 318 11.95 -47.72 19.49
CA SER A 318 10.85 -47.31 18.60
C SER A 318 9.59 -46.72 19.25
N GLU A 319 8.93 -45.80 18.55
CA GLU A 319 7.51 -45.94 18.13
C GLU A 319 7.16 -44.88 17.07
N GLU A 320 6.64 -45.39 15.94
CA GLU A 320 6.04 -44.64 14.83
C GLU A 320 4.55 -44.44 15.13
N ASP A 321 3.98 -43.29 14.77
CA ASP A 321 2.55 -43.18 14.47
C ASP A 321 2.33 -42.03 13.46
N GLU A 322 1.95 -42.41 12.24
CA GLU A 322 1.31 -41.56 11.24
C GLU A 322 -0.19 -41.43 11.55
N VAL A 323 -0.74 -40.21 11.59
CA VAL A 323 -2.17 -39.97 11.27
C VAL A 323 -2.33 -38.68 10.48
N VAL A 324 -3.08 -38.78 9.39
CA VAL A 324 -3.40 -37.80 8.35
C VAL A 324 -4.74 -37.11 8.66
N VAL A 325 -4.75 -35.77 8.51
CA VAL A 325 -5.84 -34.83 8.12
C VAL A 325 -7.08 -34.65 9.03
N GLU A 326 -7.33 -33.38 9.43
CA GLU A 326 -8.63 -32.72 9.19
C GLU A 326 -8.56 -31.18 9.31
N GLU A 327 -8.97 -30.49 8.24
CA GLU A 327 -9.26 -29.05 8.20
C GLU A 327 -10.45 -28.70 9.10
N LYS A 328 -10.37 -27.58 9.84
CA LYS A 328 -11.57 -26.96 10.44
C LYS A 328 -11.55 -25.44 10.34
N ASN A 329 -12.30 -24.96 9.34
CA ASN A 329 -12.81 -23.60 9.24
C ASN A 329 -13.70 -23.25 10.44
N SER A 330 -13.47 -22.10 11.08
CA SER A 330 -14.45 -21.48 11.98
C SER A 330 -14.85 -20.09 11.50
N CYS A 331 -15.99 -20.02 10.80
CA CYS A 331 -16.79 -18.82 10.69
C CYS A 331 -18.16 -19.14 11.30
N SER A 332 -18.49 -18.57 12.46
CA SER A 332 -19.78 -18.78 13.12
C SER A 332 -20.15 -17.59 13.99
N HIS A 333 -20.67 -16.53 13.35
CA HIS A 333 -21.45 -15.51 14.09
C HIS A 333 -22.54 -14.75 13.31
N TRP A 334 -22.79 -15.03 12.02
CA TRP A 334 -23.65 -14.16 11.19
C TRP A 334 -25.00 -14.75 10.75
N LYS A 335 -25.37 -15.96 11.20
CA LYS A 335 -26.58 -16.65 10.72
C LYS A 335 -27.94 -16.02 11.14
N PRO A 336 -28.12 -15.37 12.31
CA PRO A 336 -29.42 -14.80 12.67
C PRO A 336 -29.77 -13.49 11.94
N PHE A 337 -28.77 -12.73 11.48
CA PHE A 337 -28.99 -11.41 10.87
C PHE A 337 -29.47 -11.49 9.42
N MET A 338 -28.89 -12.40 8.64
CA MET A 338 -29.23 -12.57 7.22
C MET A 338 -30.66 -13.08 7.00
N PHE A 339 -31.15 -13.92 7.92
CA PHE A 339 -32.51 -14.47 7.82
C PHE A 339 -33.59 -13.38 8.00
N ASN A 340 -33.37 -12.40 8.88
CA ASN A 340 -34.36 -11.35 9.16
C ASN A 340 -34.46 -10.29 8.05
N VAL A 341 -33.33 -9.97 7.39
CA VAL A 341 -33.32 -9.01 6.26
C VAL A 341 -34.04 -9.59 5.06
N CYS A 342 -33.83 -10.88 4.83
CA CYS A 342 -34.55 -11.63 3.84
C CYS A 342 -36.07 -11.40 4.06
N VAL A 343 -36.60 -11.86 5.19
CA VAL A 343 -38.04 -11.92 5.49
C VAL A 343 -38.83 -10.61 5.27
N VAL A 344 -38.20 -9.46 5.42
CA VAL A 344 -38.86 -8.14 5.26
C VAL A 344 -38.98 -7.74 3.79
N THR A 345 -37.97 -8.07 3.00
CA THR A 345 -38.01 -7.89 1.53
C THR A 345 -39.04 -8.82 0.90
N ALA A 346 -39.28 -9.92 1.61
CA ALA A 346 -40.27 -10.95 1.38
C ALA A 346 -41.74 -10.56 1.43
N LEU A 347 -42.07 -9.55 2.20
CA LEU A 347 -43.46 -9.15 2.39
C LEU A 347 -43.76 -7.86 1.61
N THR A 348 -42.72 -7.06 1.35
CA THR A 348 -42.84 -5.77 0.67
C THR A 348 -43.01 -5.92 -0.84
N ALA A 349 -42.26 -6.81 -1.52
CA ALA A 349 -42.47 -7.02 -2.96
C ALA A 349 -43.80 -7.74 -3.27
N GLY A 350 -44.35 -8.52 -2.33
CA GLY A 350 -45.59 -9.27 -2.51
C GLY A 350 -46.81 -8.37 -2.36
N ALA A 351 -46.78 -7.48 -1.36
CA ALA A 351 -47.75 -6.40 -1.23
C ALA A 351 -47.73 -5.47 -2.46
N TYR A 352 -46.55 -5.20 -3.03
CA TYR A 352 -46.41 -4.38 -4.22
C TYR A 352 -46.96 -5.06 -5.49
N LEU A 353 -46.73 -6.37 -5.66
CA LEU A 353 -47.28 -7.15 -6.78
C LEU A 353 -48.81 -7.29 -6.67
N CYS A 354 -49.35 -7.54 -5.48
CA CYS A 354 -50.81 -7.54 -5.27
C CYS A 354 -51.42 -6.16 -5.56
N TYR A 355 -50.76 -5.07 -5.14
CA TYR A 355 -51.20 -3.72 -5.47
C TYR A 355 -51.22 -3.47 -6.99
N ARG A 356 -50.20 -3.94 -7.71
CA ARG A 356 -50.15 -3.80 -9.18
C ARG A 356 -51.17 -4.63 -9.93
N VAL A 357 -51.57 -5.79 -9.42
CA VAL A 357 -52.58 -6.65 -10.07
C VAL A 357 -54.01 -6.19 -9.75
N CYS A 358 -54.25 -5.64 -8.55
CA CYS A 358 -55.58 -5.20 -8.15
C CYS A 358 -55.93 -3.78 -8.65
N PHE A 359 -54.94 -2.93 -8.93
CA PHE A 359 -55.16 -1.52 -9.24
C PHE A 359 -54.54 -1.06 -10.56
N HIS A 360 -54.07 -1.99 -11.40
CA HIS A 360 -53.51 -1.72 -12.72
C HIS A 360 -53.72 -2.90 -13.66
#